data_AF-A0A7V0IVY1-F1
#
_entry.id   AF-A0A7V0IVY1-F1
#
_cell.length_a   1.000
_cell.length_b   1.000
_cell.length_c   1.000
_cell.angle_alpha   90.00
_cell.angle_beta   90.00
_cell.angle_gamma   90.00
#
_symmetry.space_group_name_H-M   'P 1'
#
loop_
_entity.id
_entity.type
_entity.pdbx_description
1 polymer ?
#
loop_
_entity_poly.entity_id
_entity_poly.type
_entity_poly.pdbx_seq_one_letter_code
_entity_poly.pdbx_strand_id
1 'polypeptide(L)' 'MLKTLELPEVEYITSSEGKPKSVIVSIEDWKRITETLKIMSSKELMQSIRRAKRQS' A
#
# COMPACT_ATOMS: atom_id res chain seq x y z
N MET A 1 -22.22 -0.99 -1.15
CA MET A 1 -21.35 -0.76 -2.32
C MET A 1 -19.99 -1.36 -2.03
N LEU A 2 -19.55 -2.35 -2.81
CA LEU A 2 -18.14 -2.76 -2.81
C LEU A 2 -17.35 -1.58 -3.36
N LYS A 3 -16.53 -0.92 -2.53
CA LYS A 3 -15.50 -0.01 -3.03
C LYS A 3 -14.55 -0.87 -3.84
N THR A 4 -14.60 -0.75 -5.16
CA THR A 4 -13.57 -1.29 -6.03
C THR A 4 -12.25 -0.68 -5.54
N LEU A 5 -11.31 -1.52 -5.12
CA LEU A 5 -9.96 -1.09 -4.79
C LEU A 5 -9.30 -0.71 -6.11
N GLU A 6 -9.43 0.56 -6.47
CA GLU A 6 -8.68 1.13 -7.59
C GLU A 6 -7.19 1.04 -7.25
N LEU A 7 -6.43 0.48 -8.19
CA LEU A 7 -4.99 0.43 -8.06
C LEU A 7 -4.43 1.86 -8.17
N PRO A 8 -3.38 2.21 -7.40
CA PRO A 8 -2.73 3.49 -7.55
C PRO A 8 -2.30 3.69 -9.00
N GLU A 9 -2.48 4.90 -9.51
CA GLU A 9 -1.84 5.31 -10.77
C GLU A 9 -0.37 5.57 -10.47
N VAL A 10 0.52 4.98 -11.29
CA VAL A 10 1.95 4.95 -11.01
C VAL A 10 2.73 5.36 -12.25
N GLU A 11 3.59 6.36 -12.08
CA GLU A 11 4.60 6.74 -13.08
C GLU A 11 6.01 6.44 -12.58
N TYR A 12 6.97 6.32 -13.49
CA TYR A 12 8.35 5.97 -13.17
C TYR A 12 9.33 7.01 -13.71
N ILE A 13 10.34 7.33 -12.92
CA ILE A 13 11.52 8.05 -13.40
C ILE A 13 12.63 7.03 -13.60
N THR A 14 13.16 6.96 -14.82
CA THR A 14 14.26 6.06 -15.18
C THR A 14 15.62 6.74 -15.02
N SER A 15 16.66 5.94 -14.76
CA SER A 15 18.05 6.37 -14.87
C SER A 15 18.45 6.57 -16.34
N SER A 16 19.64 7.14 -16.56
CA SER A 16 20.24 7.23 -17.90
C SER A 16 20.50 5.87 -18.56
N GLU A 17 20.55 4.79 -17.77
CA GLU A 17 20.66 3.41 -18.26
C GLU A 17 19.28 2.78 -18.57
N GLY A 18 18.19 3.54 -18.46
CA GLY A 18 16.82 3.05 -18.68
C GLY A 18 16.24 2.22 -17.53
N LYS A 19 16.92 2.13 -16.38
CA LYS A 19 16.44 1.38 -15.21
C LYS A 19 15.52 2.24 -14.34
N PRO A 20 14.40 1.74 -13.80
CA PRO A 20 13.57 2.49 -12.87
C PRO A 20 14.38 2.93 -11.65
N LYS A 21 14.36 4.23 -11.34
CA LYS A 21 15.08 4.83 -10.20
C LYS A 21 14.12 5.26 -9.10
N SER A 22 12.97 5.81 -9.47
CA SER A 22 11.95 6.23 -8.53
C SER A 22 10.57 6.10 -9.12
N VAL A 23 9.57 6.13 -8.24
CA VAL A 23 8.17 6.01 -8.55
C VAL A 23 7.47 7.30 -8.15
N ILE A 24 6.62 7.83 -9.02
CA ILE A 24 5.74 8.96 -8.74
C ILE A 24 4.37 8.39 -8.42
N VAL A 25 3.82 8.81 -7.29
CA VAL A 25 2.48 8.45 -6.83
C VAL A 25 1.79 9.68 -6.26
N SER A 26 0.46 9.66 -6.21
CA SER A 26 -0.29 10.68 -5.51
C SER A 26 0.06 10.69 -4.01
N ILE A 27 -0.08 11.85 -3.36
CA ILE A 27 0.11 11.95 -1.91
C ILE A 27 -0.89 11.05 -1.16
N GLU A 28 -2.09 10.89 -1.71
CA GLU A 28 -3.12 10.05 -1.12
C GLU A 28 -2.71 8.57 -1.13
N ASP A 29 -2.20 8.08 -2.25
CA ASP A 29 -1.74 6.69 -2.37
C ASP A 29 -0.50 6.45 -1.51
N TRP A 30 0.42 7.43 -1.44
CA TRP A 30 1.55 7.35 -0.51
C TRP A 30 1.08 7.16 0.94
N LYS A 31 0.08 7.91 1.38
CA LYS A 31 -0.50 7.77 2.73
C LYS A 31 -1.13 6.38 2.93
N ARG A 32 -1.94 5.92 1.98
CA ARG A 32 -2.60 4.59 2.04
C ARG A 32 -1.58 3.45 2.12
N ILE A 33 -0.54 3.51 1.30
CA ILE A 33 0.54 2.51 1.27
C ILE A 33 1.31 2.52 2.59
N THR A 34 1.75 3.70 3.04
CA THR A 34 2.54 3.81 4.27
C THR A 34 1.77 3.41 5.52
N GLU A 35 0.48 3.74 5.60
CA GLU A 35 -0.41 3.27 6.67
C GLU A 35 -0.54 1.75 6.68
N THR A 36 -0.79 1.15 5.51
CA THR A 36 -0.87 -0.31 5.37
C THR A 36 0.42 -0.99 5.82
N LEU A 37 1.58 -0.49 5.38
CA LEU A 37 2.89 -1.03 5.78
C LEU A 37 3.14 -0.90 7.30
N LYS A 38 2.72 0.20 7.93
CA LYS A 38 2.81 0.37 9.39
C LYS A 38 1.95 -0.62 10.15
N ILE A 39 0.75 -0.91 9.66
CA ILE A 39 -0.14 -1.92 10.27
C ILE A 39 0.48 -3.31 10.12
N MET A 40 0.97 -3.63 8.91
CA MET A 40 1.55 -4.94 8.59
C MET A 40 2.86 -5.24 9.33
N SER A 41 3.64 -4.22 9.69
CA SER A 41 4.88 -4.41 10.44
C SER A 41 4.63 -4.88 11.89
N SER A 42 3.43 -4.67 12.43
CA SER A 42 3.05 -5.16 13.76
C SER A 42 2.42 -6.55 13.70
N LYS A 43 3.17 -7.56 14.18
CA LYS A 43 2.69 -8.95 14.27
C LYS A 43 1.46 -9.09 15.15
N GLU A 44 1.41 -8.40 16.28
CA GLU A 44 0.30 -8.45 17.24
C GLU A 44 -0.99 -7.86 16.65
N LEU A 45 -0.88 -6.67 16.04
CA LEU A 45 -2.01 -6.02 15.38
C LEU A 45 -2.56 -6.88 14.23
N MET A 46 -1.68 -7.45 13.41
CA MET A 46 -2.07 -8.34 12.33
C MET A 46 -2.77 -9.61 12.83
N GLN A 47 -2.36 -10.16 13.97
CA GLN A 47 -3.07 -11.28 14.59
C GLN A 47 -4.45 -10.88 15.10
N SER A 48 -4.57 -9.70 15.72
CA SER A 48 -5.86 -9.14 16.17
C SER A 48 -6.83 -8.97 14.99
N ILE A 49 -6.37 -8.33 13.91
CA ILE A 49 -7.15 -8.14 12.67
C ILE A 49 -7.61 -9.49 12.10
N ARG A 50 -6.73 -10.50 12.06
CA ARG A 50 -7.09 -11.85 11.59
C ARG A 50 -8.14 -12.53 12.45
N ARG A 51 -8.11 -12.34 13.78
CA ARG A 51 -9.12 -12.88 14.69
C ARG A 51 -10.47 -12.20 14.46
N ALA A 52 -10.48 -10.87 14.40
CA ALA A 52 -11.70 -10.09 14.14
C ALA A 52 -12.37 -10.49 12.81
N LYS A 53 -11.58 -10.66 11.73
CA LYS A 53 -12.07 -11.13 10.42
C LYS A 53 -12.69 -12.54 10.44
N ARG A 54 -12.38 -13.38 11.43
CA ARG A 54 -12.98 -14.72 11.56
C ARG A 54 -14.28 -14.71 12.38
N GLN A 55 -14.53 -13.64 13.11
CA GLN A 55 -15.70 -13.47 13.97
C GLN A 55 -16.83 -12.67 13.31
N SER A 56 -16.60 -12.19 12.08
CA SER A 56 -17.53 -11.43 11.24
C SER A 56 -17.92 -12.25 10.02
#